data_AF-A0A3D1E8C7-F1
#
_entry.id   AF-A0A3D1E8C7-F1
#
_cell.length_a   1.000
_cell.length_b   1.000
_cell.length_c   1.000
_cell.angle_alpha   90.00
_cell.angle_beta   90.00
_cell.angle_gamma   90.00
#
_symmetry.space_group_name_H-M   'P 1'
#
loop_
_entity.id
_entity.type
_entity.pdbx_description
1 polymer ?
#
loop_
_entity_poly.entity_id
_entity_poly.type
_entity_poly.pdbx_seq_one_letter_code
_entity_poly.pdbx_strand_id
1 'polypeptide(L)'
;MKFFPLSTLLVLFLFSCSPDTQPTLGVYYTLSVDAGVGGQVSQTGGTFEKGTVQVIQAIADPGYIFDRWEGWSGDQTASLQINLDQPLNLKAIFRYNTQSIGTQVPLIIQDFVDPGYVLAIVNGAKTAYLLDHQGNKKHTWTFEKALGQDIELMDDGTIMGAFKAPNPSVAYGGQNGLIQHIGLDGSVLWNYSIMGPDFIGHHDIEIMPNGHVLALVWSRMSREEAQSMGLEIDTDVFPEKVIEIDPVTSEIVWSWDSRDHLVQGLRSGGPNYGDPNALRHKINFTYQNEVDIHEFVGQGDIMHINGLDYHPEQDIIALSVNFYGEVWMIDHSTTTAEAQTGSGGRYGRGGDLILRWG
;
A
#
# COMPACT_ATOMS: atom_id res chain seq x y z
N MET A 1 11.55 107.64 -35.86
CA MET A 1 11.95 108.55 -34.77
C MET A 1 12.27 107.69 -33.54
N LYS A 2 13.48 107.84 -32.97
CA LYS A 2 13.93 107.53 -31.58
C LYS A 2 14.15 106.07 -31.09
N PHE A 3 15.43 105.68 -31.10
CA PHE A 3 16.33 105.18 -30.01
C PHE A 3 15.83 104.31 -28.81
N PHE A 4 16.44 103.09 -28.70
CA PHE A 4 17.02 102.27 -27.57
C PHE A 4 16.31 102.13 -26.19
N PRO A 5 16.56 101.09 -25.32
CA PRO A 5 17.73 100.18 -25.22
C PRO A 5 17.54 98.67 -24.82
N LEU A 6 18.64 97.91 -25.01
CA LEU A 6 19.25 96.82 -24.20
C LEU A 6 18.41 95.78 -23.41
N SER A 7 18.59 94.48 -23.73
CA SER A 7 18.93 93.45 -22.74
C SER A 7 19.50 92.20 -23.41
N THR A 8 20.68 91.79 -22.97
CA THR A 8 21.38 90.55 -23.31
C THR A 8 20.63 89.35 -22.73
N LEU A 9 20.31 88.34 -23.54
CA LEU A 9 19.90 87.02 -23.02
C LEU A 9 20.70 85.93 -23.74
N LEU A 10 21.62 85.34 -22.98
CA LEU A 10 22.46 84.22 -23.36
C LEU A 10 21.60 82.94 -23.32
N VAL A 11 21.30 82.36 -24.49
CA VAL A 11 20.61 81.07 -24.59
C VAL A 11 21.65 80.00 -24.95
N LEU A 12 22.12 79.27 -23.94
CA LEU A 12 22.90 78.04 -24.13
C LEU A 12 21.95 76.93 -24.60
N PHE A 13 22.12 76.47 -25.85
CA PHE A 13 21.58 75.18 -26.28
C PHE A 13 22.58 74.09 -25.91
N LEU A 14 22.35 73.43 -24.78
CA LEU A 14 23.01 72.16 -24.45
C LEU A 14 22.29 71.05 -25.22
N PHE A 15 22.86 70.65 -26.35
CA PHE A 15 22.57 69.33 -26.91
C PHE A 15 23.23 68.29 -26.01
N SER A 16 22.41 67.61 -25.21
CA SER A 16 22.81 66.37 -24.54
C SER A 16 23.01 65.30 -25.62
N CYS A 17 24.25 65.07 -26.02
CA CYS A 17 24.61 63.79 -26.61
C CYS A 17 24.62 62.75 -25.48
N SER A 18 23.64 61.86 -25.47
CA SER A 18 23.73 60.60 -24.74
C SER A 18 25.01 59.88 -25.22
N PRO A 19 25.82 59.29 -24.33
CA PRO A 19 26.89 58.42 -24.79
C PRO A 19 26.26 57.27 -25.57
N ASP A 20 26.67 57.12 -26.82
CA ASP A 20 26.38 55.96 -27.66
C ASP A 20 26.94 54.73 -26.94
N THR A 21 26.10 54.04 -26.16
CA THR A 21 26.43 52.69 -25.73
C THR A 21 26.30 51.81 -26.96
N GLN A 22 27.42 51.61 -27.65
CA GLN A 22 27.57 50.48 -28.57
C GLN A 22 26.98 49.24 -27.90
N PRO A 23 25.99 48.55 -28.49
CA PRO A 23 25.53 47.29 -27.93
C PRO A 23 26.75 46.35 -27.90
N THR A 24 27.16 45.96 -26.70
CA THR A 24 28.14 44.88 -26.56
C THR A 24 27.53 43.66 -27.23
N LEU A 25 28.09 43.24 -28.36
CA LEU A 25 27.65 42.02 -29.03
C LEU A 25 27.83 40.86 -28.03
N GLY A 26 26.72 40.30 -27.56
CA GLY A 26 26.76 39.09 -26.75
C GLY A 26 27.46 37.99 -27.54
N VAL A 27 28.42 37.32 -26.91
CA VAL A 27 29.07 36.14 -27.51
C VAL A 27 28.16 34.96 -27.21
N TYR A 28 27.66 34.30 -28.26
CA TYR A 28 26.80 33.14 -28.14
C TYR A 28 27.52 31.89 -28.68
N TYR A 29 27.25 30.75 -28.06
CA TYR A 29 27.74 29.46 -28.49
C TYR A 29 26.59 28.48 -28.69
N THR A 30 26.79 27.58 -29.64
CA THR A 30 25.84 26.51 -29.94
C THR A 30 26.15 25.28 -29.12
N LEU A 31 25.14 24.74 -28.46
CA LEU A 31 25.13 23.40 -27.88
C LEU A 31 24.22 22.52 -28.74
N SER A 32 24.72 21.37 -29.18
CA SER A 32 23.91 20.33 -29.82
C SER A 32 24.03 19.06 -28.99
N VAL A 33 22.90 18.40 -28.73
CA VAL A 33 22.87 17.17 -27.92
C VAL A 33 22.03 16.13 -28.65
N ASP A 34 22.61 14.95 -28.84
CA ASP A 34 21.97 13.81 -29.51
C ASP A 34 22.01 12.56 -28.62
N ALA A 35 21.10 11.62 -28.89
CA ALA A 35 21.07 10.31 -28.25
C ALA A 35 21.44 9.21 -29.25
N GLY A 36 22.33 8.29 -28.85
CA GLY A 36 22.52 7.02 -29.53
C GLY A 36 21.33 6.06 -29.33
N VAL A 37 21.39 4.90 -29.98
CA VAL A 37 20.37 3.85 -29.80
C VAL A 37 20.34 3.36 -28.36
N GLY A 38 19.14 3.23 -27.79
CA GLY A 38 18.94 2.69 -26.43
C GLY A 38 18.81 3.74 -25.34
N GLY A 39 18.39 4.95 -25.70
CA GLY A 39 18.08 5.99 -24.74
C GLY A 39 17.73 7.32 -25.40
N GLN A 40 17.55 8.34 -24.57
CA GLN A 40 17.14 9.69 -24.94
C GLN A 40 17.98 10.73 -24.17
N VAL A 41 17.89 11.99 -24.58
CA VAL A 41 18.52 13.12 -23.88
C VAL A 41 17.46 14.14 -23.48
N SER A 42 17.67 14.82 -22.35
CA SER A 42 16.69 15.76 -21.77
C SER A 42 16.43 17.02 -22.60
N GLN A 43 17.36 17.36 -23.50
CA GLN A 43 17.22 18.47 -24.46
C GLN A 43 18.11 18.19 -25.67
N THR A 44 17.78 18.79 -26.82
CA THR A 44 18.57 18.70 -28.06
C THR A 44 19.57 19.85 -28.21
N GLY A 45 19.59 20.79 -27.27
CA GLY A 45 20.47 21.96 -27.25
C GLY A 45 19.84 23.21 -27.87
N GLY A 46 20.68 24.16 -28.27
CA GLY A 46 20.28 25.51 -28.68
C GLY A 46 21.46 26.47 -28.75
N THR A 47 21.18 27.77 -28.86
CA THR A 47 22.19 28.83 -28.83
C THR A 47 22.08 29.55 -27.50
N PHE A 48 23.19 29.62 -26.75
CA PHE A 48 23.22 30.19 -25.42
C PHE A 48 24.33 31.22 -25.29
N GLU A 49 24.15 32.19 -24.41
CA GLU A 49 25.18 33.18 -24.11
C GLU A 49 26.40 32.50 -23.48
N LYS A 50 27.60 32.99 -23.80
CA LYS A 50 28.86 32.51 -23.24
C LYS A 50 28.80 32.54 -21.70
N GLY A 51 29.25 31.46 -21.08
CA GLY A 51 29.32 31.34 -19.61
C GLY A 51 27.99 30.93 -18.96
N THR A 52 26.98 30.58 -19.76
CA THR A 52 25.75 29.98 -19.23
C THR A 52 25.98 28.53 -18.86
N VAL A 53 25.37 28.11 -17.75
CA VAL A 53 25.42 26.72 -17.29
C VAL A 53 24.23 25.95 -17.83
N GLN A 54 24.49 24.85 -18.53
CA GLN A 54 23.48 23.94 -19.06
C GLN A 54 23.49 22.62 -18.29
N VAL A 55 22.31 22.11 -17.96
CA VAL A 55 22.12 20.79 -17.35
C VAL A 55 21.55 19.84 -18.40
N ILE A 56 22.19 18.68 -18.56
CA ILE A 56 21.87 17.72 -19.61
C ILE A 56 21.83 16.33 -18.99
N GLN A 57 20.75 15.58 -19.23
CA GLN A 57 20.60 14.21 -18.73
C GLN A 57 20.48 13.23 -19.89
N ALA A 58 21.19 12.11 -19.80
CA ALA A 58 21.01 10.93 -20.63
C ALA A 58 20.12 9.92 -19.90
N ILE A 59 19.04 9.50 -20.54
CA ILE A 59 18.01 8.62 -19.99
C ILE A 59 18.06 7.32 -20.79
N ALA A 60 18.44 6.20 -20.17
CA ALA A 60 18.53 4.92 -20.88
C ALA A 60 17.13 4.31 -21.09
N ASP A 61 16.91 3.71 -22.25
CA ASP A 61 15.70 2.90 -22.48
C ASP A 61 15.81 1.56 -21.73
N PRO A 62 14.68 0.87 -21.44
CA PRO A 62 14.71 -0.45 -20.80
C PRO A 62 15.65 -1.43 -21.50
N GLY A 63 16.54 -2.07 -20.71
CA GLY A 63 17.54 -3.02 -21.21
C GLY A 63 18.87 -2.40 -21.66
N TYR A 64 18.99 -1.07 -21.62
CA TYR A 64 20.22 -0.34 -21.90
C TYR A 64 20.76 0.35 -20.66
N ILE A 65 22.05 0.70 -20.71
CA ILE A 65 22.69 1.54 -19.71
C ILE A 65 23.45 2.67 -20.42
N PHE A 66 23.51 3.84 -19.78
CA PHE A 66 24.38 4.92 -20.22
C PHE A 66 25.85 4.46 -20.16
N ASP A 67 26.60 4.68 -21.24
CA ASP A 67 28.00 4.29 -21.37
C ASP A 67 28.93 5.51 -21.23
N ARG A 68 28.72 6.55 -22.05
CA ARG A 68 29.53 7.78 -22.05
C ARG A 68 28.91 8.90 -22.87
N TRP A 69 29.46 10.10 -22.77
CA TRP A 69 29.26 11.20 -23.70
C TRP A 69 30.38 11.25 -24.74
N GLU A 70 30.04 11.29 -26.03
CA GLU A 70 30.97 11.70 -27.08
C GLU A 70 30.96 13.22 -27.23
N GLY A 71 32.13 13.80 -27.54
CA GLY A 71 32.32 15.25 -27.62
C GLY A 71 32.52 15.94 -26.27
N TRP A 72 32.56 15.17 -25.17
CA TRP A 72 32.86 15.66 -23.83
C TRP A 72 34.04 14.92 -23.22
N SER A 73 35.00 15.66 -22.66
CA SER A 73 36.19 15.10 -22.00
C SER A 73 36.18 15.28 -20.47
N GLY A 74 35.11 15.85 -19.91
CA GLY A 74 34.93 16.02 -18.48
C GLY A 74 34.33 14.77 -17.82
N ASP A 75 33.61 14.98 -16.72
CA ASP A 75 32.90 13.92 -16.02
C ASP A 75 31.97 13.15 -16.96
N GLN A 76 31.94 11.82 -16.85
CA GLN A 76 31.17 10.91 -17.69
C GLN A 76 29.97 10.34 -16.90
N THR A 77 29.33 11.19 -16.11
CA THR A 77 28.05 10.87 -15.46
C THR A 77 26.90 11.10 -16.44
N ALA A 78 25.79 10.39 -16.22
CA ALA A 78 24.60 10.53 -17.06
C ALA A 78 23.97 11.94 -16.98
N SER A 79 24.27 12.70 -15.92
CA SER A 79 23.82 14.09 -15.75
C SER A 79 25.03 15.03 -15.75
N LEU A 80 25.15 15.85 -16.79
CA LEU A 80 26.21 16.86 -16.89
C LEU A 80 25.70 18.25 -16.49
N GLN A 81 26.57 19.02 -15.86
CA GLN A 81 26.43 20.47 -15.66
C GLN A 81 27.61 21.16 -16.34
N ILE A 82 27.33 21.84 -17.46
CA ILE A 82 28.37 22.35 -18.38
C ILE A 82 28.31 23.86 -18.44
N ASN A 83 29.44 24.51 -18.19
CA ASN A 83 29.59 25.93 -18.53
C ASN A 83 29.91 26.08 -20.03
N LEU A 84 29.06 26.77 -20.78
CA LEU A 84 29.19 26.89 -22.23
C LEU A 84 30.12 28.06 -22.61
N ASP A 85 31.43 27.79 -22.64
CA ASP A 85 32.47 28.77 -22.99
C ASP A 85 32.99 28.66 -24.44
N GLN A 86 32.48 27.68 -25.19
CA GLN A 86 32.77 27.42 -26.60
C GLN A 86 31.64 26.57 -27.22
N PRO A 87 31.53 26.47 -28.56
CA PRO A 87 30.58 25.57 -29.20
C PRO A 87 30.83 24.11 -28.79
N LEU A 88 29.75 23.36 -28.54
CA LEU A 88 29.84 21.99 -28.04
C LEU A 88 28.81 21.08 -28.73
N ASN A 89 29.26 19.93 -29.18
CA ASN A 89 28.38 18.89 -29.72
C ASN A 89 28.55 17.65 -28.85
N LEU A 90 27.45 17.18 -28.27
CA LEU A 90 27.42 16.04 -27.38
C LEU A 90 26.56 14.94 -27.96
N LYS A 91 26.99 13.70 -27.73
CA LYS A 91 26.15 12.54 -28.00
C LYS A 91 26.19 11.56 -26.85
N ALA A 92 25.02 11.26 -26.27
CA ALA A 92 24.89 10.22 -25.27
C ALA A 92 25.00 8.85 -25.95
N ILE A 93 25.96 8.04 -25.52
CA ILE A 93 26.12 6.66 -25.99
C ILE A 93 25.56 5.73 -24.93
N PHE A 94 24.68 4.84 -25.37
CA PHE A 94 24.12 3.77 -24.57
C PHE A 94 24.63 2.43 -25.10
N ARG A 95 24.69 1.44 -24.22
CA ARG A 95 24.98 0.06 -24.60
C ARG A 95 23.93 -0.85 -24.02
N TYR A 96 23.64 -1.92 -24.76
CA TYR A 96 22.78 -2.98 -24.25
C TYR A 96 23.41 -3.55 -22.97
N ASN A 97 22.59 -3.79 -21.95
CA ASN A 97 23.09 -4.35 -20.71
C ASN A 97 23.49 -5.82 -20.92
N THR A 98 24.75 -6.07 -21.25
CA THR A 98 25.30 -7.41 -21.51
C THR A 98 25.81 -8.09 -20.24
N GLN A 99 25.42 -7.66 -19.04
CA GLN A 99 25.70 -8.46 -17.85
C GLN A 99 24.96 -9.80 -17.99
N SER A 100 25.69 -10.83 -18.43
CA SER A 100 25.29 -12.21 -18.21
C SER A 100 25.48 -12.48 -16.73
N ILE A 101 24.47 -12.12 -15.95
CA ILE A 101 24.34 -12.67 -14.62
C ILE A 101 23.99 -14.14 -14.84
N GLY A 102 24.68 -15.06 -14.16
CA GLY A 102 24.42 -16.49 -14.28
C GLY A 102 22.93 -16.78 -14.15
N THR A 103 22.47 -17.95 -14.59
CA THR A 103 21.05 -18.34 -14.72
C THR A 103 20.18 -18.24 -13.46
N GLN A 104 20.69 -17.69 -12.35
CA GLN A 104 19.99 -17.48 -11.08
C GLN A 104 20.37 -16.20 -10.31
N VAL A 105 20.98 -15.19 -10.93
CA VAL A 105 21.15 -13.90 -10.23
C VAL A 105 20.07 -12.92 -10.68
N PRO A 106 19.16 -12.49 -9.79
CA PRO A 106 18.13 -11.54 -10.15
C PRO A 106 18.75 -10.20 -10.55
N LEU A 107 18.40 -9.71 -11.75
CA LEU A 107 18.67 -8.35 -12.17
C LEU A 107 17.64 -7.43 -11.50
N ILE A 108 18.08 -6.58 -10.59
CA ILE A 108 17.25 -5.49 -10.08
C ILE A 108 17.31 -4.36 -11.11
N ILE A 109 16.20 -4.12 -11.82
CA ILE A 109 16.05 -2.94 -12.67
C ILE A 109 15.66 -1.79 -11.76
N GLN A 110 16.62 -0.90 -11.49
CA GLN A 110 16.49 0.18 -10.50
C GLN A 110 15.28 1.08 -10.75
N ASP A 111 14.91 1.31 -12.01
CA ASP A 111 13.74 2.13 -12.37
C ASP A 111 12.39 1.52 -11.93
N PHE A 112 12.38 0.22 -11.60
CA PHE A 112 11.21 -0.48 -11.05
C PHE A 112 11.30 -0.70 -9.53
N VAL A 113 12.36 -0.21 -8.88
CA VAL A 113 12.45 -0.23 -7.42
C VAL A 113 11.72 0.99 -6.89
N ASP A 114 10.68 0.75 -6.09
CA ASP A 114 10.01 1.82 -5.35
C ASP A 114 11.05 2.62 -4.53
N PRO A 115 11.01 3.96 -4.50
CA PRO A 115 11.97 4.75 -3.73
C PRO A 115 11.66 4.79 -2.22
N GLY A 116 10.56 4.18 -1.79
CA GLY A 116 10.05 4.23 -0.44
C GLY A 116 10.80 3.36 0.55
N TYR A 117 10.17 3.17 1.71
CA TYR A 117 10.69 2.35 2.79
C TYR A 117 9.90 1.05 2.90
N VAL A 118 10.56 0.02 3.42
CA VAL A 118 9.94 -1.27 3.71
C VAL A 118 9.64 -1.35 5.20
N LEU A 119 8.36 -1.52 5.55
CA LEU A 119 7.98 -1.92 6.90
C LEU A 119 8.29 -3.41 7.07
N ALA A 120 9.04 -3.76 8.10
CA ALA A 120 9.44 -5.12 8.39
C ALA A 120 9.13 -5.49 9.83
N ILE A 121 8.50 -6.65 9.99
CA ILE A 121 8.21 -7.25 11.29
C ILE A 121 8.87 -8.60 11.46
N VAL A 122 9.06 -8.97 12.73
CA VAL A 122 9.31 -10.34 13.12
C VAL A 122 8.09 -10.79 13.91
N ASN A 123 7.35 -11.76 13.38
CA ASN A 123 6.14 -12.29 14.01
C ASN A 123 6.42 -12.67 15.48
N GLY A 124 5.55 -12.21 16.40
CA GLY A 124 5.70 -12.45 17.84
C GLY A 124 6.81 -11.66 18.53
N ALA A 125 7.59 -10.85 17.82
CA ALA A 125 8.58 -9.96 18.43
C ALA A 125 7.92 -8.73 19.04
N LYS A 126 8.72 -7.94 19.76
CA LYS A 126 8.32 -6.66 20.36
C LYS A 126 8.87 -5.46 19.60
N THR A 127 9.14 -5.62 18.31
CA THR A 127 9.75 -4.59 17.49
C THR A 127 9.28 -4.66 16.05
N ALA A 128 9.11 -3.50 15.42
CA ALA A 128 8.97 -3.34 13.98
C ALA A 128 10.04 -2.36 13.47
N TYR A 129 10.38 -2.44 12.19
CA TYR A 129 11.44 -1.65 11.58
C TYR A 129 10.95 -0.98 10.30
N LEU A 130 11.36 0.27 10.10
CA LEU A 130 11.29 0.91 8.79
C LEU A 130 12.69 0.84 8.16
N LEU A 131 12.80 0.20 7.01
CA LEU A 131 14.07 -0.08 6.33
C LEU A 131 14.15 0.67 5.00
N ASP A 132 15.35 1.14 4.61
CA ASP A 132 15.61 1.44 3.19
C ASP A 132 15.92 0.15 2.40
N HIS A 133 16.00 0.28 1.07
CA HIS A 133 16.34 -0.83 0.17
C HIS A 133 17.77 -1.38 0.36
N GLN A 134 18.61 -0.74 1.17
CA GLN A 134 19.93 -1.26 1.56
C GLN A 134 19.89 -2.02 2.90
N GLY A 135 18.72 -2.11 3.53
CA GLY A 135 18.52 -2.76 4.82
C GLY A 135 18.91 -1.89 6.03
N ASN A 136 19.18 -0.60 5.83
CA ASN A 136 19.44 0.30 6.95
C ASN A 136 18.13 0.64 7.65
N LYS A 137 18.11 0.46 8.97
CA LYS A 137 16.99 0.88 9.82
C LYS A 137 16.91 2.40 9.85
N LYS A 138 15.84 2.96 9.32
CA LYS A 138 15.50 4.39 9.45
C LYS A 138 14.71 4.68 10.70
N HIS A 139 13.91 3.71 11.13
CA HIS A 139 13.14 3.79 12.35
C HIS A 139 12.99 2.42 13.01
N THR A 140 12.77 2.40 14.31
CA THR A 140 12.51 1.18 15.09
C THR A 140 11.45 1.48 16.14
N TRP A 141 10.29 0.85 16.01
CA TRP A 141 9.30 0.82 17.08
C TRP A 141 9.65 -0.29 18.05
N THR A 142 9.52 -0.03 19.35
CA THR A 142 9.61 -1.03 20.41
C THR A 142 8.29 -1.05 21.17
N PHE A 143 7.70 -2.22 21.29
CA PHE A 143 6.38 -2.43 21.88
C PHE A 143 6.50 -3.07 23.25
N GLU A 144 5.53 -2.77 24.14
CA GLU A 144 5.44 -3.50 25.40
C GLU A 144 4.95 -4.94 25.22
N LYS A 145 4.05 -5.13 24.24
CA LYS A 145 3.40 -6.41 23.94
C LYS A 145 4.00 -7.06 22.69
N ALA A 146 3.94 -8.38 22.63
CA ALA A 146 4.36 -9.11 21.44
C ALA A 146 3.36 -8.88 20.30
N LEU A 147 3.89 -8.64 19.10
CA LEU A 147 3.09 -8.55 17.88
C LEU A 147 2.27 -9.82 17.68
N GLY A 148 1.05 -9.62 17.18
CA GLY A 148 0.23 -10.63 16.55
C GLY A 148 0.76 -10.94 15.16
N GLN A 149 -0.13 -11.07 14.17
CA GLN A 149 0.28 -11.37 12.80
C GLN A 149 0.41 -10.14 11.92
N ASP A 150 -0.35 -9.08 12.21
CA ASP A 150 -0.44 -7.95 11.30
C ASP A 150 -0.19 -6.56 11.94
N ILE A 151 0.32 -5.66 11.10
CA ILE A 151 0.65 -4.27 11.42
C ILE A 151 0.61 -3.41 10.15
N GLU A 152 0.04 -2.22 10.25
CA GLU A 152 -0.08 -1.26 9.16
C GLU A 152 0.60 0.07 9.52
N LEU A 153 1.31 0.64 8.54
CA LEU A 153 1.85 2.00 8.64
C LEU A 153 0.80 2.99 8.17
N MET A 154 0.49 3.98 9.00
CA MET A 154 -0.46 5.04 8.69
C MET A 154 0.22 6.23 7.98
N ASP A 155 -0.56 7.03 7.26
CA ASP A 155 -0.06 8.20 6.51
C ASP A 155 0.68 9.24 7.37
N ASP A 156 0.38 9.32 8.66
CA ASP A 156 1.04 10.22 9.62
C ASP A 156 2.34 9.62 10.20
N GLY A 157 2.74 8.42 9.75
CA GLY A 157 3.93 7.70 10.19
C GLY A 157 3.74 6.92 11.50
N THR A 158 2.55 6.93 12.09
CA THR A 158 2.19 6.05 13.21
C THR A 158 1.83 4.66 12.70
N ILE A 159 1.54 3.74 13.62
CA ILE A 159 1.26 2.35 13.31
C ILE A 159 -0.04 1.91 13.96
N MET A 160 -0.93 1.23 13.22
CA MET A 160 -1.98 0.39 13.81
C MET A 160 -1.51 -1.05 13.76
N GLY A 161 -1.64 -1.81 14.85
CA GLY A 161 -1.17 -3.19 14.86
C GLY A 161 -1.97 -4.13 15.74
N ALA A 162 -1.97 -5.40 15.36
CA ALA A 162 -2.51 -6.48 16.16
C ALA A 162 -1.44 -7.00 17.14
N PHE A 163 -1.83 -7.24 18.39
CA PHE A 163 -0.94 -7.70 19.46
C PHE A 163 -1.52 -8.90 20.20
N LYS A 164 -0.63 -9.76 20.70
CA LYS A 164 -1.02 -11.00 21.39
C LYS A 164 -1.77 -10.73 22.70
N ALA A 165 -2.79 -11.54 22.95
CA ALA A 165 -3.43 -11.62 24.24
C ALA A 165 -2.49 -12.26 25.29
N PRO A 166 -2.52 -11.81 26.55
CA PRO A 166 -1.74 -12.44 27.63
C PRO A 166 -2.27 -13.83 28.01
N ASN A 167 -3.57 -14.10 27.82
CA ASN A 167 -4.23 -15.37 28.09
C ASN A 167 -5.34 -15.60 27.04
N PRO A 168 -4.99 -16.07 25.83
CA PRO A 168 -5.97 -16.22 24.77
C PRO A 168 -6.99 -17.32 25.09
N SER A 169 -8.28 -17.08 24.80
CA SER A 169 -9.36 -18.08 24.93
C SER A 169 -9.29 -19.18 23.88
N VAL A 170 -8.65 -18.89 22.74
CA VAL A 170 -8.40 -19.81 21.63
C VAL A 170 -6.89 -19.89 21.39
N ALA A 171 -6.33 -21.09 21.34
CA ALA A 171 -4.88 -21.31 21.30
C ALA A 171 -4.33 -21.65 19.90
N TYR A 172 -5.09 -21.39 18.84
CA TYR A 172 -4.64 -21.62 17.46
C TYR A 172 -3.51 -20.65 17.08
N GLY A 173 -2.68 -21.09 16.13
CA GLY A 173 -1.70 -20.19 15.50
C GLY A 173 -2.44 -19.08 14.75
N GLY A 174 -2.01 -17.83 14.95
CA GLY A 174 -2.68 -16.68 14.34
C GLY A 174 -3.42 -15.77 15.32
N GLN A 175 -3.69 -16.22 16.56
CA GLN A 175 -4.38 -15.37 17.53
C GLN A 175 -3.64 -14.05 17.76
N ASN A 176 -4.43 -12.99 17.78
CA ASN A 176 -4.10 -11.73 18.40
C ASN A 176 -5.11 -11.53 19.55
N GLY A 177 -5.60 -10.34 19.80
CA GLY A 177 -6.50 -10.12 20.95
C GLY A 177 -6.47 -8.69 21.42
N LEU A 178 -5.54 -7.91 20.89
CA LEU A 178 -5.46 -6.48 21.08
C LEU A 178 -5.21 -5.83 19.72
N ILE A 179 -5.77 -4.65 19.54
CA ILE A 179 -5.41 -3.73 18.47
C ILE A 179 -4.87 -2.48 19.15
N GLN A 180 -3.71 -1.99 18.72
CA GLN A 180 -3.10 -0.80 19.29
C GLN A 180 -2.68 0.18 18.21
N HIS A 181 -2.98 1.46 18.43
CA HIS A 181 -2.41 2.58 17.70
C HIS A 181 -1.14 3.02 18.43
N ILE A 182 -0.01 2.99 17.73
CA ILE A 182 1.32 3.21 18.28
C ILE A 182 1.95 4.44 17.62
N GLY A 183 2.38 5.38 18.46
CA GLY A 183 3.10 6.58 18.02
C GLY A 183 4.51 6.30 17.52
N LEU A 184 5.11 7.29 16.86
CA LEU A 184 6.50 7.26 16.37
C LEU A 184 7.54 6.99 17.47
N ASP A 185 7.24 7.27 18.74
CA ASP A 185 8.15 7.01 19.87
C ASP A 185 7.89 5.65 20.55
N GLY A 186 6.94 4.87 20.03
CA GLY A 186 6.49 3.60 20.62
C GLY A 186 5.43 3.74 21.71
N SER A 187 4.93 4.96 21.98
CA SER A 187 3.82 5.17 22.91
C SER A 187 2.52 4.58 22.38
N VAL A 188 1.69 4.02 23.26
CA VAL A 188 0.35 3.53 22.91
C VAL A 188 -0.61 4.71 22.94
N LEU A 189 -1.11 5.11 21.76
CA LEU A 189 -2.06 6.21 21.59
C LEU A 189 -3.51 5.74 21.81
N TRP A 190 -3.81 4.51 21.38
CA TRP A 190 -5.09 3.86 21.57
C TRP A 190 -4.90 2.35 21.70
N ASN A 191 -5.80 1.70 22.45
CA ASN A 191 -5.76 0.27 22.70
C ASN A 191 -7.17 -0.28 22.79
N TYR A 192 -7.47 -1.28 21.98
CA TYR A 192 -8.71 -2.01 21.98
C TYR A 192 -8.50 -3.48 22.31
N SER A 193 -9.43 -4.06 23.06
CA SER A 193 -9.39 -5.46 23.48
C SER A 193 -10.41 -6.25 22.68
N ILE A 194 -9.92 -7.18 21.85
CA ILE A 194 -10.73 -8.08 21.03
C ILE A 194 -10.58 -9.50 21.56
N MET A 195 -10.90 -9.69 22.84
CA MET A 195 -10.84 -10.98 23.51
C MET A 195 -11.94 -11.11 24.56
N GLY A 196 -12.45 -12.32 24.70
CA GLY A 196 -13.45 -12.71 25.71
C GLY A 196 -13.44 -14.22 25.92
N PRO A 197 -14.33 -14.76 26.78
CA PRO A 197 -14.39 -16.19 27.04
C PRO A 197 -14.75 -17.01 25.80
N ASP A 198 -15.51 -16.42 24.88
CA ASP A 198 -16.07 -17.10 23.71
C ASP A 198 -15.62 -16.48 22.38
N PHE A 199 -14.65 -15.55 22.39
CA PHE A 199 -14.12 -14.96 21.16
C PHE A 199 -12.69 -14.42 21.33
N ILE A 200 -11.95 -14.33 20.22
CA ILE A 200 -10.66 -13.64 20.16
C ILE A 200 -10.36 -13.15 18.74
N GLY A 201 -9.69 -12.01 18.62
CA GLY A 201 -9.15 -11.54 17.35
C GLY A 201 -8.00 -12.44 16.86
N HIS A 202 -7.80 -12.48 15.55
CA HIS A 202 -6.72 -13.26 14.93
C HIS A 202 -6.30 -12.68 13.59
N HIS A 203 -5.13 -13.11 13.12
CA HIS A 203 -4.46 -12.74 11.87
C HIS A 203 -4.49 -11.24 11.55
N ASP A 204 -5.52 -10.79 10.84
CA ASP A 204 -5.49 -9.57 10.05
C ASP A 204 -6.36 -8.44 10.62
N ILE A 205 -5.92 -7.21 10.36
CA ILE A 205 -6.69 -5.99 10.54
C ILE A 205 -6.62 -5.19 9.23
N GLU A 206 -7.55 -4.27 9.01
CA GLU A 206 -7.50 -3.38 7.86
C GLU A 206 -7.97 -1.98 8.28
N ILE A 207 -7.16 -0.95 8.04
CA ILE A 207 -7.54 0.44 8.28
C ILE A 207 -8.37 0.97 7.10
N MET A 208 -9.63 1.26 7.37
CA MET A 208 -10.54 1.81 6.36
C MET A 208 -10.26 3.31 6.09
N PRO A 209 -10.65 3.84 4.92
CA PRO A 209 -10.47 5.27 4.58
C PRO A 209 -11.15 6.27 5.52
N ASN A 210 -12.15 5.84 6.30
CA ASN A 210 -12.80 6.65 7.32
C ASN A 210 -12.04 6.66 8.67
N GLY A 211 -10.94 5.91 8.77
CA GLY A 211 -10.14 5.72 9.98
C GLY A 211 -10.68 4.63 10.93
N HIS A 212 -11.74 3.93 10.56
CA HIS A 212 -12.19 2.75 11.28
C HIS A 212 -11.26 1.56 11.02
N VAL A 213 -11.35 0.54 11.86
CA VAL A 213 -10.52 -0.66 11.75
C VAL A 213 -11.42 -1.87 11.61
N LEU A 214 -11.24 -2.62 10.53
CA LEU A 214 -11.81 -3.96 10.40
C LEU A 214 -10.88 -4.95 11.09
N ALA A 215 -11.47 -5.98 11.71
CA ALA A 215 -10.71 -7.03 12.37
C ALA A 215 -11.39 -8.40 12.24
N LEU A 216 -10.57 -9.42 12.05
CA LEU A 216 -10.99 -10.82 12.07
C LEU A 216 -11.12 -11.35 13.50
N VAL A 217 -12.17 -12.14 13.75
CA VAL A 217 -12.51 -12.70 15.06
C VAL A 217 -12.95 -14.15 14.93
N TRP A 218 -12.28 -15.02 15.68
CA TRP A 218 -12.81 -16.34 16.00
C TRP A 218 -13.89 -16.20 17.07
N SER A 219 -15.09 -16.69 16.78
CA SER A 219 -16.20 -16.73 17.73
C SER A 219 -16.63 -18.17 17.98
N ARG A 220 -16.73 -18.56 19.25
CA ARG A 220 -17.12 -19.91 19.66
C ARG A 220 -18.54 -20.25 19.21
N MET A 221 -18.68 -21.47 18.70
CA MET A 221 -19.91 -22.22 18.51
C MET A 221 -19.78 -23.54 19.26
N SER A 222 -20.78 -23.87 20.08
CA SER A 222 -20.74 -25.11 20.87
C SER A 222 -20.68 -26.35 19.99
N ARG A 223 -20.05 -27.42 20.49
CA ARG A 223 -20.08 -28.73 19.85
C ARG A 223 -21.51 -29.17 19.54
N GLU A 224 -22.44 -29.03 20.49
CA GLU A 224 -23.81 -29.50 20.33
C GLU A 224 -24.53 -28.76 19.21
N GLU A 225 -24.29 -27.45 19.07
CA GLU A 225 -24.81 -26.63 17.98
C GLU A 225 -24.21 -27.05 16.63
N ALA A 226 -22.89 -27.19 16.55
CA ALA A 226 -22.21 -27.61 15.33
C ALA A 226 -22.65 -29.02 14.88
N GLN A 227 -22.75 -29.95 15.83
CA GLN A 227 -23.29 -31.29 15.57
C GLN A 227 -24.74 -31.21 15.11
N SER A 228 -25.58 -30.34 15.66
CA SER A 228 -26.97 -30.19 15.21
C SER A 228 -27.08 -29.83 13.72
N MET A 229 -26.07 -29.15 13.17
CA MET A 229 -25.92 -28.76 11.76
C MET A 229 -25.18 -29.78 10.90
N GLY A 230 -24.89 -30.97 11.44
CA GLY A 230 -24.32 -32.08 10.67
C GLY A 230 -22.80 -32.16 10.68
N LEU A 231 -22.10 -31.32 11.46
CA LEU A 231 -20.65 -31.44 11.62
C LEU A 231 -20.30 -32.65 12.52
N GLU A 232 -19.28 -33.42 12.11
CA GLU A 232 -18.79 -34.61 12.81
C GLU A 232 -17.55 -34.25 13.65
N ILE A 233 -17.78 -33.60 14.80
CA ILE A 233 -16.71 -33.10 15.68
C ILE A 233 -17.02 -33.34 17.15
N ASP A 234 -15.97 -33.49 17.97
CA ASP A 234 -16.04 -33.74 19.41
C ASP A 234 -15.62 -32.54 20.27
N THR A 235 -15.30 -31.40 19.64
CA THR A 235 -14.93 -30.13 20.27
C THR A 235 -15.91 -29.03 19.92
N ASP A 236 -15.85 -27.92 20.65
CA ASP A 236 -16.40 -26.66 20.15
C ASP A 236 -15.64 -26.22 18.90
N VAL A 237 -16.28 -25.40 18.07
CA VAL A 237 -15.73 -24.87 16.83
C VAL A 237 -15.73 -23.35 16.83
N PHE A 238 -14.87 -22.75 16.02
CA PHE A 238 -14.67 -21.30 15.98
C PHE A 238 -14.88 -20.77 14.56
N PRO A 239 -16.14 -20.58 14.13
CA PRO A 239 -16.46 -19.83 12.93
C PRO A 239 -15.94 -18.39 12.99
N GLU A 240 -15.94 -17.77 11.83
CA GLU A 240 -15.30 -16.49 11.58
C GLU A 240 -16.30 -15.36 11.67
N LYS A 241 -15.84 -14.22 12.21
CA LYS A 241 -16.58 -12.98 12.31
C LYS A 241 -15.68 -11.82 11.88
N VAL A 242 -16.26 -10.84 11.20
CA VAL A 242 -15.61 -9.55 10.91
C VAL A 242 -16.30 -8.48 11.74
N ILE A 243 -15.54 -7.60 12.37
CA ILE A 243 -16.07 -6.42 13.06
C ILE A 243 -15.43 -5.14 12.53
N GLU A 244 -16.19 -4.06 12.48
CA GLU A 244 -15.70 -2.71 12.24
C GLU A 244 -15.71 -1.94 13.57
N ILE A 245 -14.57 -1.38 13.95
CA ILE A 245 -14.38 -0.62 15.18
C ILE A 245 -14.13 0.83 14.81
N ASP A 246 -14.84 1.76 15.46
CA ASP A 246 -14.50 3.18 15.44
C ASP A 246 -13.48 3.47 16.56
N PRO A 247 -12.21 3.81 16.28
CA PRO A 247 -11.21 4.07 17.32
C PRO A 247 -11.51 5.31 18.16
N VAL A 248 -12.29 6.26 17.65
CA VAL A 248 -12.66 7.49 18.38
C VAL A 248 -13.62 7.18 19.51
N THR A 249 -14.65 6.36 19.24
CA THR A 249 -15.65 5.98 20.24
C THR A 249 -15.32 4.67 20.95
N SER A 250 -14.44 3.85 20.38
CA SER A 250 -14.14 2.48 20.79
C SER A 250 -15.37 1.57 20.79
N GLU A 251 -16.29 1.81 19.86
CA GLU A 251 -17.51 1.01 19.66
C GLU A 251 -17.39 0.15 18.41
N ILE A 252 -18.04 -1.01 18.43
CA ILE A 252 -18.26 -1.83 17.23
C ILE A 252 -19.43 -1.21 16.48
N VAL A 253 -19.18 -0.68 15.29
CA VAL A 253 -20.18 0.04 14.49
C VAL A 253 -20.82 -0.83 13.40
N TRP A 254 -20.14 -1.90 12.99
CA TRP A 254 -20.65 -2.90 12.06
C TRP A 254 -20.09 -4.29 12.39
N SER A 255 -20.82 -5.35 12.02
CA SER A 255 -20.28 -6.71 12.07
C SER A 255 -20.98 -7.67 11.12
N TRP A 256 -20.21 -8.65 10.63
CA TRP A 256 -20.67 -9.80 9.86
C TRP A 256 -20.24 -11.10 10.53
N ASP A 257 -21.10 -12.12 10.51
CA ASP A 257 -20.86 -13.39 11.18
C ASP A 257 -21.14 -14.57 10.24
N SER A 258 -20.13 -15.41 9.99
CA SER A 258 -20.25 -16.54 9.07
C SER A 258 -21.37 -17.51 9.46
N ARG A 259 -21.75 -17.56 10.74
CA ARG A 259 -22.81 -18.44 11.29
C ARG A 259 -24.18 -18.17 10.67
N ASP A 260 -24.46 -16.91 10.31
CA ASP A 260 -25.73 -16.50 9.69
C ASP A 260 -25.85 -16.97 8.22
N HIS A 261 -24.73 -17.43 7.64
CA HIS A 261 -24.62 -17.76 6.22
C HIS A 261 -24.27 -19.22 5.97
N LEU A 262 -24.34 -20.07 6.99
CA LEU A 262 -24.08 -21.50 6.88
C LEU A 262 -25.22 -22.24 6.16
N VAL A 263 -24.88 -23.28 5.40
CA VAL A 263 -25.79 -24.25 4.79
C VAL A 263 -25.22 -25.66 4.95
N GLN A 264 -26.10 -26.65 5.12
CA GLN A 264 -25.71 -28.07 5.22
C GLN A 264 -26.68 -28.97 4.46
N GLY A 265 -26.15 -29.97 3.76
CA GLY A 265 -26.93 -30.91 2.94
C GLY A 265 -27.17 -32.29 3.57
N LEU A 266 -26.64 -32.56 4.76
CA LEU A 266 -26.60 -33.89 5.37
C LEU A 266 -27.83 -34.23 6.22
N ARG A 267 -28.33 -33.27 7.01
CA ARG A 267 -29.42 -33.47 7.97
C ARG A 267 -30.71 -32.82 7.49
N SER A 268 -31.50 -33.59 6.75
CA SER A 268 -32.84 -33.16 6.33
C SER A 268 -33.71 -32.80 7.55
N GLY A 269 -34.30 -31.60 7.53
CA GLY A 269 -35.11 -31.06 8.64
C GLY A 269 -34.30 -30.51 9.82
N GLY A 270 -32.97 -30.54 9.77
CA GLY A 270 -32.10 -29.86 10.73
C GLY A 270 -31.94 -28.36 10.44
N PRO A 271 -31.27 -27.61 11.33
CA PRO A 271 -30.96 -26.20 11.10
C PRO A 271 -30.17 -26.03 9.80
N ASN A 272 -30.44 -24.93 9.09
CA ASN A 272 -29.76 -24.53 7.86
C ASN A 272 -29.69 -25.61 6.76
N TYR A 273 -30.69 -26.52 6.73
CA TYR A 273 -30.77 -27.55 5.71
C TYR A 273 -31.04 -26.97 4.32
N GLY A 274 -30.19 -27.31 3.36
CA GLY A 274 -30.31 -26.94 1.95
C GLY A 274 -29.21 -27.59 1.13
N ASP A 275 -29.35 -27.60 -0.20
CA ASP A 275 -28.29 -28.11 -1.08
C ASP A 275 -27.17 -27.05 -1.22
N PRO A 276 -25.95 -27.30 -0.70
CA PRO A 276 -24.86 -26.33 -0.83
C PRO A 276 -24.46 -26.06 -2.29
N ASN A 277 -24.69 -27.00 -3.20
CA ASN A 277 -24.42 -26.81 -4.63
C ASN A 277 -25.43 -25.88 -5.32
N ALA A 278 -26.65 -25.79 -4.78
CA ALA A 278 -27.67 -24.85 -5.24
C ALA A 278 -27.51 -23.50 -4.54
N LEU A 279 -27.14 -23.50 -3.26
CA LEU A 279 -26.99 -22.31 -2.41
C LEU A 279 -25.53 -21.84 -2.36
N ARG A 280 -24.92 -21.60 -3.52
CA ARG A 280 -23.48 -21.24 -3.64
C ARG A 280 -23.07 -19.91 -2.98
N HIS A 281 -24.06 -19.07 -2.66
CA HIS A 281 -23.90 -17.82 -1.92
C HIS A 281 -23.86 -18.05 -0.40
N LYS A 282 -24.09 -19.27 0.06
CA LYS A 282 -23.96 -19.71 1.46
C LYS A 282 -22.70 -20.56 1.62
N ILE A 283 -22.29 -20.75 2.87
CA ILE A 283 -21.07 -21.46 3.28
C ILE A 283 -21.44 -22.92 3.56
N ASN A 284 -20.85 -23.86 2.83
CA ASN A 284 -21.07 -25.30 3.06
C ASN A 284 -20.41 -25.71 4.38
N PHE A 285 -21.16 -25.69 5.48
CA PHE A 285 -20.61 -25.95 6.81
C PHE A 285 -20.07 -27.38 6.96
N THR A 286 -20.74 -28.33 6.31
CA THR A 286 -20.37 -29.76 6.32
C THR A 286 -19.22 -30.11 5.39
N TYR A 287 -18.69 -29.14 4.62
CA TYR A 287 -17.43 -29.31 3.89
C TYR A 287 -16.32 -29.82 4.84
N GLN A 288 -16.37 -29.37 6.10
CA GLN A 288 -15.43 -29.74 7.16
C GLN A 288 -15.43 -31.22 7.57
N ASN A 289 -16.42 -32.01 7.14
CA ASN A 289 -16.43 -33.46 7.33
C ASN A 289 -15.61 -34.20 6.26
N GLU A 290 -15.16 -33.51 5.20
CA GLU A 290 -14.30 -34.11 4.20
C GLU A 290 -12.94 -34.50 4.80
N VAL A 291 -12.36 -35.58 4.27
CA VAL A 291 -11.09 -36.11 4.76
C VAL A 291 -9.95 -35.20 4.27
N ASP A 292 -8.95 -34.97 5.14
CA ASP A 292 -7.70 -34.29 4.82
C ASP A 292 -7.78 -32.77 4.50
N ILE A 293 -8.75 -32.03 5.05
CA ILE A 293 -8.79 -30.56 4.90
C ILE A 293 -7.61 -29.90 5.63
N HIS A 294 -7.55 -30.05 6.94
CA HIS A 294 -6.42 -29.62 7.77
C HIS A 294 -6.45 -30.31 9.14
N GLU A 295 -5.29 -30.55 9.75
CA GLU A 295 -5.20 -31.22 11.07
C GLU A 295 -5.82 -30.41 12.23
N PHE A 296 -6.02 -29.11 12.03
CA PHE A 296 -6.60 -28.20 13.04
C PHE A 296 -8.14 -28.20 13.03
N VAL A 297 -8.78 -28.73 11.97
CA VAL A 297 -10.25 -28.85 11.91
C VAL A 297 -10.77 -29.68 13.07
N GLY A 298 -10.10 -30.80 13.39
CA GLY A 298 -10.46 -31.64 14.54
C GLY A 298 -10.27 -30.98 15.91
N GLN A 299 -9.62 -29.81 15.97
CA GLN A 299 -9.45 -29.00 17.18
C GLN A 299 -10.46 -27.85 17.27
N GLY A 300 -11.31 -27.66 16.25
CA GLY A 300 -12.33 -26.62 16.19
C GLY A 300 -12.03 -25.45 15.25
N ASP A 301 -10.86 -25.42 14.62
CA ASP A 301 -10.48 -24.40 13.65
C ASP A 301 -10.96 -24.80 12.25
N ILE A 302 -12.11 -24.28 11.85
CA ILE A 302 -12.91 -24.84 10.74
C ILE A 302 -12.92 -23.99 9.46
N MET A 303 -12.27 -22.83 9.46
CA MET A 303 -12.27 -21.91 8.31
C MET A 303 -10.89 -21.30 8.11
N HIS A 304 -10.31 -20.80 9.21
CA HIS A 304 -8.96 -20.24 9.29
C HIS A 304 -8.77 -19.10 8.28
N ILE A 305 -9.55 -18.03 8.43
CA ILE A 305 -9.39 -16.83 7.61
C ILE A 305 -8.12 -16.11 8.05
N ASN A 306 -7.24 -15.88 7.07
CA ASN A 306 -5.89 -15.34 7.32
C ASN A 306 -5.64 -13.99 6.65
N GLY A 307 -6.57 -13.55 5.80
CA GLY A 307 -6.45 -12.31 5.06
C GLY A 307 -7.78 -11.58 5.02
N LEU A 308 -7.72 -10.27 5.17
CA LEU A 308 -8.82 -9.32 5.18
C LEU A 308 -8.39 -8.11 4.37
N ASP A 309 -9.22 -7.66 3.44
CA ASP A 309 -8.97 -6.41 2.70
C ASP A 309 -10.31 -5.73 2.39
N TYR A 310 -10.29 -4.41 2.30
CA TYR A 310 -11.47 -3.59 2.03
C TYR A 310 -11.34 -2.83 0.71
N HIS A 311 -12.31 -3.02 -0.17
CA HIS A 311 -12.36 -2.31 -1.44
C HIS A 311 -13.35 -1.13 -1.40
N PRO A 312 -12.88 0.12 -1.17
CA PRO A 312 -13.76 1.25 -0.85
C PRO A 312 -14.67 1.70 -2.00
N GLU A 313 -14.27 1.51 -3.25
CA GLU A 313 -15.10 1.91 -4.40
C GLU A 313 -16.37 1.06 -4.49
N GLN A 314 -16.26 -0.22 -4.16
CA GLN A 314 -17.35 -1.18 -4.25
C GLN A 314 -18.04 -1.43 -2.90
N ASP A 315 -17.40 -1.05 -1.79
CA ASP A 315 -17.89 -1.29 -0.42
C ASP A 315 -18.02 -2.80 -0.13
N ILE A 316 -16.93 -3.51 -0.44
CA ILE A 316 -16.81 -4.96 -0.34
C ILE A 316 -15.61 -5.28 0.56
N ILE A 317 -15.76 -6.33 1.36
CA ILE A 317 -14.64 -6.96 2.08
C ILE A 317 -14.27 -8.26 1.39
N ALA A 318 -12.98 -8.47 1.16
CA ALA A 318 -12.38 -9.70 0.67
C ALA A 318 -11.79 -10.50 1.84
N LEU A 319 -12.04 -11.81 1.87
CA LEU A 319 -11.58 -12.71 2.93
C LEU A 319 -10.84 -13.91 2.32
N SER A 320 -9.60 -14.14 2.74
CA SER A 320 -8.82 -15.32 2.35
C SER A 320 -9.08 -16.47 3.32
N VAL A 321 -9.83 -17.48 2.88
CA VAL A 321 -10.32 -18.59 3.71
C VAL A 321 -9.48 -19.83 3.48
N ASN A 322 -8.44 -20.01 4.31
CA ASN A 322 -7.38 -20.99 4.07
C ASN A 322 -7.93 -22.41 3.93
N PHE A 323 -8.80 -22.85 4.84
CA PHE A 323 -9.26 -24.24 4.85
C PHE A 323 -10.34 -24.53 3.81
N TYR A 324 -10.93 -23.51 3.19
CA TYR A 324 -11.79 -23.69 2.02
C TYR A 324 -11.01 -23.56 0.71
N GLY A 325 -9.76 -23.09 0.74
CA GLY A 325 -8.99 -22.80 -0.46
C GLY A 325 -9.60 -21.69 -1.31
N GLU A 326 -10.31 -20.75 -0.69
CA GLU A 326 -11.14 -19.77 -1.38
C GLU A 326 -10.90 -18.34 -0.91
N VAL A 327 -11.24 -17.39 -1.78
CA VAL A 327 -11.46 -15.99 -1.43
C VAL A 327 -12.96 -15.71 -1.45
N TRP A 328 -13.50 -15.16 -0.37
CA TRP A 328 -14.90 -14.75 -0.25
C TRP A 328 -15.04 -13.25 -0.31
N MET A 329 -16.11 -12.77 -0.96
CA MET A 329 -16.45 -11.35 -1.03
C MET A 329 -17.81 -11.13 -0.34
N ILE A 330 -17.83 -10.23 0.65
CA ILE A 330 -19.04 -9.89 1.43
C ILE A 330 -19.39 -8.41 1.32
N ASP A 331 -20.69 -8.08 1.47
CA ASP A 331 -21.22 -6.73 1.31
C ASP A 331 -21.08 -5.91 2.61
N HIS A 332 -20.14 -4.96 2.62
CA HIS A 332 -19.94 -4.07 3.75
C HIS A 332 -20.95 -2.90 3.77
N SER A 333 -21.59 -2.59 2.64
CA SER A 333 -22.60 -1.51 2.57
C SER A 333 -23.89 -1.80 3.35
N THR A 334 -23.98 -2.98 3.95
CA THR A 334 -25.08 -3.42 4.81
C THR A 334 -25.03 -2.73 6.17
N THR A 335 -26.17 -2.56 6.81
CA THR A 335 -26.21 -2.43 8.28
C THR A 335 -25.88 -3.78 8.94
N THR A 336 -25.46 -3.80 10.20
CA THR A 336 -25.27 -5.05 10.97
C THR A 336 -26.50 -5.96 10.93
N ALA A 337 -27.71 -5.38 10.93
CA ALA A 337 -28.94 -6.14 10.85
C ALA A 337 -29.17 -6.76 9.46
N GLU A 338 -28.85 -6.06 8.38
CA GLU A 338 -28.92 -6.61 7.02
C GLU A 338 -27.85 -7.67 6.78
N ALA A 339 -26.65 -7.47 7.35
CA ALA A 339 -25.54 -8.41 7.29
C ALA A 339 -25.91 -9.80 7.84
N GLN A 340 -26.82 -9.89 8.82
CA GLN A 340 -27.31 -11.17 9.37
C GLN A 340 -28.27 -11.91 8.41
N THR A 341 -28.64 -11.31 7.28
CA THR A 341 -29.67 -11.84 6.38
C THR A 341 -29.13 -12.10 4.98
N GLY A 342 -29.96 -12.69 4.11
CA GLY A 342 -29.68 -12.85 2.68
C GLY A 342 -30.23 -11.70 1.81
N SER A 343 -30.50 -10.53 2.40
CA SER A 343 -31.15 -9.40 1.72
C SER A 343 -30.67 -8.04 2.27
N GLY A 344 -30.73 -7.01 1.43
CA GLY A 344 -30.21 -5.68 1.78
C GLY A 344 -28.80 -5.47 1.27
N GLY A 345 -28.22 -4.32 1.62
CA GLY A 345 -26.96 -3.86 1.04
C GLY A 345 -27.05 -3.52 -0.45
N ARG A 346 -25.95 -3.01 -1.00
CA ARG A 346 -25.81 -2.59 -2.41
C ARG A 346 -25.98 -3.76 -3.38
N TYR A 347 -25.62 -4.97 -2.96
CA TYR A 347 -25.67 -6.17 -3.80
C TYR A 347 -26.96 -6.97 -3.61
N GLY A 348 -27.85 -6.54 -2.71
CA GLY A 348 -29.13 -7.17 -2.45
C GLY A 348 -29.03 -8.56 -1.82
N ARG A 349 -27.88 -8.87 -1.21
CA ARG A 349 -27.54 -10.19 -0.63
C ARG A 349 -27.39 -10.18 0.89
N GLY A 350 -27.54 -9.03 1.55
CA GLY A 350 -27.21 -8.94 2.98
C GLY A 350 -25.77 -9.41 3.21
N GLY A 351 -25.53 -10.28 4.18
CA GLY A 351 -24.21 -10.88 4.41
C GLY A 351 -23.93 -12.17 3.64
N ASP A 352 -24.83 -12.63 2.77
CA ASP A 352 -24.50 -13.78 1.90
C ASP A 352 -23.36 -13.43 0.95
N LEU A 353 -22.57 -14.44 0.57
CA LEU A 353 -21.42 -14.25 -0.30
C LEU A 353 -21.87 -13.64 -1.64
N ILE A 354 -21.29 -12.50 -1.99
CA ILE A 354 -21.49 -11.85 -3.30
C ILE A 354 -20.81 -12.68 -4.37
N LEU A 355 -19.58 -13.09 -4.07
CA LEU A 355 -18.69 -13.86 -4.93
C LEU A 355 -17.82 -14.76 -4.04
N ARG A 356 -17.44 -15.90 -4.59
CA ARG A 356 -16.35 -16.73 -4.07
C ARG A 356 -15.49 -17.23 -5.23
N TRP A 357 -14.20 -17.43 -4.98
CA TRP A 357 -13.23 -17.90 -5.97
C TRP A 357 -12.24 -18.86 -5.33
N GLY A 358 -12.03 -20.04 -5.93
CA GLY A 358 -11.14 -21.10 -5.44
C GLY A 358 -11.32 -22.38 -6.22
#